data_AF-A0A833TK40-F1
#
_entry.id   AF-A0A833TK40-F1
#
_cell.length_a   1.000
_cell.length_b   1.000
_cell.length_c   1.000
_cell.angle_alpha   90.00
_cell.angle_beta   90.00
_cell.angle_gamma   90.00
#
_symmetry.space_group_name_H-M   'P 1'
#
loop_
_entity.id
_entity.type
_entity.pdbx_description
1 polymer ?
#
loop_
_entity_poly.entity_id
_entity_poly.type
_entity_poly.pdbx_seq_one_letter_code
_entity_poly.pdbx_strand_id
1 'polypeptide(L)'
;MAMAVRPRSTGIPPCSSSMVSLSSVPVRMGFKFDTKSSANRIPFLKAIRSSQAQASASTVSRKQRRPQNVDGEFFVDHTCIDCDACRWMAPQTFARVDEQSAVLKQPLCEEERLKALQALISCPTSSIRTEKPPPDILHVQKTFPLPIDEQRVPGVYHCGYHSPKSHGAASYLIVHPEGNILIDSPRFTERLASNIEKLGGARYMFLTHEDDIADHERWSKRLKCDRILHSLEVDDSTANVEIKLEGSGPWSLFEDIQLIHTPGHTEGSVCLFYTSLDILFTGDHLFMTESGLDFSEKFNFYSVPIQLSNVRFLLDLDFKWLLPAHGRRLEFKDYQEKNSTLETFLQKKSSKIEVYA
;
A
#
# COMPACT_ATOMS: atom_id res chain seq x y z
N MET A 1 26.68 -72.17 19.89
CA MET A 1 26.24 -71.48 18.66
C MET A 1 26.24 -70.00 18.99
N ALA A 2 27.35 -69.28 18.74
CA ALA A 2 27.71 -68.59 17.48
C ALA A 2 26.74 -67.41 17.20
N MET A 3 27.14 -66.17 16.91
CA MET A 3 28.45 -65.53 16.72
C MET A 3 28.24 -63.99 16.80
N ALA A 4 29.34 -63.27 17.06
CA ALA A 4 29.44 -61.81 17.10
C ALA A 4 29.21 -61.13 15.72
N VAL A 5 29.07 -59.79 15.71
CA VAL A 5 29.82 -58.81 14.87
C VAL A 5 29.29 -57.38 15.11
N ARG A 6 30.19 -56.44 15.46
CA ARG A 6 30.05 -54.98 15.26
C ARG A 6 30.68 -54.61 13.90
N PRO A 7 30.26 -53.52 13.23
CA PRO A 7 31.10 -52.31 13.17
C PRO A 7 30.25 -51.02 12.99
N ARG A 8 30.69 -49.76 12.86
CA ARG A 8 31.88 -48.92 13.14
C ARG A 8 31.40 -47.46 12.88
N SER A 9 31.98 -46.49 13.56
CA SER A 9 31.87 -45.05 13.28
C SER A 9 32.61 -44.63 12.01
N THR A 10 32.14 -43.58 11.34
CA THR A 10 32.88 -42.52 10.57
C THR A 10 31.77 -41.54 10.09
N GLY A 11 31.79 -40.22 10.30
CA GLY A 11 32.89 -39.28 10.23
C GLY A 11 32.80 -38.53 8.89
N ILE A 12 31.96 -37.49 8.78
CA ILE A 12 31.92 -36.52 7.68
C ILE A 12 31.85 -35.10 8.29
N PRO A 13 32.65 -34.13 7.81
CA PRO A 13 33.07 -32.94 8.57
C PRO A 13 32.11 -31.73 8.44
N PRO A 14 32.27 -30.68 9.27
CA PRO A 14 31.50 -29.45 9.16
C PRO A 14 32.06 -28.58 8.04
N CYS A 15 31.19 -28.06 7.18
CA CYS A 15 31.55 -27.02 6.21
C CYS A 15 31.23 -25.65 6.82
N SER A 16 32.27 -24.85 7.01
CA SER A 16 32.26 -23.50 7.52
C SER A 16 31.55 -22.53 6.57
N SER A 17 30.53 -21.83 7.06
CA SER A 17 30.05 -20.59 6.44
C SER A 17 31.07 -19.50 6.72
N SER A 18 31.90 -19.19 5.72
CA SER A 18 32.73 -18.00 5.74
C SER A 18 31.84 -16.79 5.47
N MET A 19 31.78 -15.87 6.44
CA MET A 19 31.26 -14.53 6.24
C MET A 19 32.10 -13.84 5.16
N VAL A 20 31.48 -13.51 4.03
CA VAL A 20 32.11 -12.62 3.05
C VAL A 20 31.69 -11.19 3.38
N SER A 21 32.65 -10.47 3.95
CA SER A 21 32.66 -9.02 4.12
C SER A 21 32.69 -8.33 2.75
N LEU A 22 31.71 -7.48 2.46
CA LEU A 22 31.68 -6.63 1.27
C LEU A 22 32.54 -5.38 1.52
N SER A 23 33.71 -5.30 0.88
CA SER A 23 34.54 -4.10 0.81
C SER A 23 34.19 -3.28 -0.43
N SER A 24 33.87 -2.00 -0.21
CA SER A 24 33.55 -0.97 -1.19
C SER A 24 34.72 -0.61 -2.12
N VAL A 25 34.44 -0.48 -3.43
CA VAL A 25 35.32 0.17 -4.41
C VAL A 25 34.64 1.46 -4.91
N PRO A 26 35.29 2.64 -4.86
CA PRO A 26 34.68 3.89 -5.31
C PRO A 26 34.88 4.07 -6.83
N VAL A 27 33.80 4.38 -7.56
CA VAL A 27 33.88 4.85 -8.95
C VAL A 27 33.60 6.35 -9.00
N ARG A 28 34.50 7.06 -9.70
CA ARG A 28 34.54 8.52 -9.87
C ARG A 28 33.36 9.06 -10.67
N MET A 29 32.74 10.10 -10.11
CA MET A 29 31.83 11.05 -10.76
C MET A 29 32.57 11.92 -11.78
N GLY A 30 31.88 12.27 -12.88
CA GLY A 30 32.30 13.40 -13.70
C GLY A 30 31.44 13.62 -14.93
N PHE A 31 30.40 14.44 -14.83
CA PHE A 31 29.93 15.25 -15.96
C PHE A 31 29.46 16.62 -15.47
N LYS A 32 30.10 17.65 -16.01
CA LYS A 32 29.75 19.07 -15.85
C LYS A 32 28.67 19.41 -16.87
N PHE A 33 27.63 20.14 -16.44
CA PHE A 33 26.78 20.89 -17.36
C PHE A 33 27.00 22.39 -17.17
N ASP A 34 27.31 23.03 -18.29
CA ASP A 34 27.63 24.44 -18.41
C ASP A 34 26.34 25.27 -18.58
N THR A 35 26.24 26.33 -17.80
CA THR A 35 25.17 27.34 -17.86
C THR A 35 25.43 28.36 -18.96
N LYS A 36 24.40 28.81 -19.69
CA LYS A 36 24.14 30.24 -20.02
C LYS A 36 23.04 30.43 -21.07
N SER A 37 22.17 31.41 -20.80
CA SER A 37 21.54 32.40 -21.73
C SER A 37 20.15 32.75 -21.19
N SER A 38 19.97 33.75 -20.31
CA SER A 38 19.90 35.21 -20.53
C SER A 38 18.74 35.73 -21.40
N ALA A 39 17.74 36.28 -20.69
CA ALA A 39 17.03 37.55 -20.92
C ALA A 39 16.24 37.80 -22.23
N ASN A 40 14.95 38.10 -22.09
CA ASN A 40 14.46 39.49 -22.22
C ASN A 40 13.01 39.66 -21.76
N ARG A 41 12.77 40.73 -20.98
CA ARG A 41 11.46 41.34 -20.70
C ARG A 41 11.33 42.60 -21.56
N ILE A 42 10.10 42.99 -21.92
CA ILE A 42 9.50 44.34 -21.73
C ILE A 42 8.09 44.41 -22.38
N PRO A 43 7.16 45.25 -21.88
CA PRO A 43 5.74 44.95 -21.76
C PRO A 43 4.83 45.73 -22.72
N PHE A 44 3.57 45.30 -22.84
CA PHE A 44 2.48 46.13 -23.37
C PHE A 44 1.22 46.03 -22.51
N LEU A 45 0.67 47.20 -22.19
CA LEU A 45 -0.51 47.44 -21.35
C LEU A 45 -1.72 47.83 -22.22
N LYS A 46 -2.90 47.46 -21.71
CA LYS A 46 -4.28 47.98 -21.95
C LYS A 46 -5.02 47.53 -23.21
N ALA A 47 -6.12 46.81 -22.99
CA ALA A 47 -7.46 47.35 -23.25
C ALA A 47 -8.53 46.60 -22.43
N ILE A 48 -9.34 47.37 -21.70
CA ILE A 48 -10.54 46.95 -20.99
C ILE A 48 -11.68 46.84 -22.02
N ARG A 49 -12.37 45.70 -22.08
CA ARG A 49 -13.79 45.66 -22.45
C ARG A 49 -14.53 44.73 -21.50
N SER A 50 -15.46 45.35 -20.80
CA SER A 50 -16.49 44.77 -19.96
C SER A 50 -17.39 43.83 -20.75
N SER A 51 -17.50 42.59 -20.30
CA SER A 51 -18.71 41.80 -20.45
C SER A 51 -19.07 41.25 -19.07
N GLN A 52 -20.13 41.82 -18.50
CA GLN A 52 -20.82 41.25 -17.34
C GLN A 52 -21.42 39.91 -17.78
N ALA A 53 -20.73 38.82 -17.46
CA ALA A 53 -21.35 37.51 -17.33
C ALA A 53 -21.41 37.23 -15.83
N GLN A 54 -22.60 37.39 -15.25
CA GLN A 54 -22.92 36.90 -13.92
C GLN A 54 -22.86 35.36 -13.96
N ALA A 55 -21.68 34.81 -13.68
CA ALA A 55 -21.57 33.46 -13.17
C ALA A 55 -21.69 33.57 -11.65
N SER A 56 -22.89 33.39 -11.11
CA SER A 56 -23.07 33.08 -9.69
C SER A 56 -22.52 31.67 -9.45
N ALA A 57 -21.20 31.53 -9.43
CA ALA A 57 -20.57 30.37 -8.84
C ALA A 57 -20.79 30.51 -7.32
N SER A 58 -21.84 29.85 -6.83
CA SER A 58 -21.96 29.61 -5.40
C SER A 58 -20.63 29.03 -4.93
N THR A 59 -19.95 29.73 -4.03
CA THR A 59 -18.69 29.25 -3.47
C THR A 59 -19.05 28.14 -2.49
N VAL A 60 -19.38 26.96 -3.02
CA VAL A 60 -19.63 25.75 -2.22
C VAL A 60 -18.38 25.50 -1.41
N SER A 61 -18.50 25.60 -0.09
CA SER A 61 -17.38 25.29 0.81
C SER A 61 -16.95 23.86 0.52
N ARG A 62 -15.65 23.62 0.32
CA ARG A 62 -15.15 22.25 0.04
C ARG A 62 -15.52 21.24 1.13
N LYS A 63 -15.76 21.71 2.36
CA LYS A 63 -16.19 20.89 3.51
C LYS A 63 -17.70 20.70 3.63
N GLN A 64 -18.46 21.18 2.64
CA GLN A 64 -19.92 21.05 2.62
C GLN A 64 -20.33 19.64 2.18
N ARG A 65 -21.41 19.14 2.80
CA ARG A 65 -22.09 17.91 2.42
C ARG A 65 -22.39 17.91 0.91
N ARG A 66 -22.03 16.83 0.22
CA ARG A 66 -22.41 16.61 -1.18
C ARG A 66 -23.91 16.29 -1.30
N PRO A 67 -24.62 16.77 -2.33
CA PRO A 67 -26.04 16.45 -2.54
C PRO A 67 -26.29 14.97 -2.87
N GLN A 68 -25.26 14.22 -3.27
CA GLN A 68 -25.35 12.77 -3.55
C GLN A 68 -25.49 11.91 -2.29
N ASN A 69 -25.28 12.46 -1.09
CA ASN A 69 -25.51 11.72 0.15
C ASN A 69 -27.02 11.65 0.42
N VAL A 70 -27.48 10.51 0.94
CA VAL A 70 -28.79 10.46 1.60
C VAL A 70 -28.79 11.29 2.89
N ASP A 71 -29.97 11.74 3.30
CA ASP A 71 -30.15 12.46 4.55
C ASP A 71 -29.74 11.61 5.77
N GLY A 72 -29.20 12.26 6.80
CA GLY A 72 -28.81 11.62 8.06
C GLY A 72 -27.43 12.01 8.57
N GLU A 73 -27.04 11.40 9.70
CA GLU A 73 -25.84 11.76 10.47
C GLU A 73 -24.55 11.70 9.64
N PHE A 74 -24.31 10.60 8.92
CA PHE A 74 -23.09 10.42 8.13
C PHE A 74 -23.21 11.10 6.78
N PHE A 75 -22.12 11.71 6.33
CA PHE A 75 -22.02 12.26 4.98
C PHE A 75 -20.58 12.35 4.47
N VAL A 76 -20.43 12.40 3.15
CA VAL A 76 -19.18 12.71 2.46
C VAL A 76 -19.22 14.14 1.93
N ASP A 77 -18.15 14.91 2.15
CA ASP A 77 -17.99 16.27 1.62
C ASP A 77 -17.22 16.30 0.28
N HIS A 78 -17.10 17.50 -0.31
CA HIS A 78 -16.43 17.69 -1.61
C HIS A 78 -14.90 17.54 -1.57
N THR A 79 -14.28 17.29 -0.41
CA THR A 79 -12.83 17.01 -0.34
C THR A 79 -12.47 15.55 -0.66
N CYS A 80 -13.46 14.69 -0.93
CA CYS A 80 -13.25 13.30 -1.28
C CYS A 80 -12.40 13.17 -2.56
N ILE A 81 -11.36 12.34 -2.51
CA ILE A 81 -10.47 12.07 -3.66
C ILE A 81 -10.77 10.75 -4.37
N ASP A 82 -11.91 10.12 -4.04
CA ASP A 82 -12.39 8.90 -4.67
C ASP A 82 -11.48 7.65 -4.55
N CYS A 83 -10.65 7.59 -3.50
CA CYS A 83 -9.68 6.51 -3.22
C CYS A 83 -10.27 5.10 -2.94
N ASP A 84 -11.58 4.88 -3.04
CA ASP A 84 -12.29 3.61 -2.77
C ASP A 84 -12.28 3.08 -1.32
N ALA A 85 -11.38 3.55 -0.45
CA ALA A 85 -11.20 3.10 0.94
C ALA A 85 -12.51 2.80 1.69
N CYS A 86 -13.41 3.78 1.76
CA CYS A 86 -14.66 3.63 2.50
C CYS A 86 -15.64 2.63 1.89
N ARG A 87 -15.57 2.40 0.58
CA ARG A 87 -16.48 1.49 -0.12
C ARG A 87 -16.13 0.04 0.12
N TRP A 88 -14.85 -0.30 0.23
CA TRP A 88 -14.48 -1.66 0.61
C TRP A 88 -14.47 -1.88 2.13
N MET A 89 -14.30 -0.83 2.95
CA MET A 89 -14.41 -0.94 4.41
C MET A 89 -15.86 -1.05 4.90
N ALA A 90 -16.78 -0.29 4.29
CA ALA A 90 -18.19 -0.20 4.68
C ALA A 90 -19.11 -0.13 3.45
N PRO A 91 -19.15 -1.19 2.62
CA PRO A 91 -19.91 -1.22 1.36
C PRO A 91 -21.42 -1.04 1.53
N GLN A 92 -21.96 -1.34 2.72
CA GLN A 92 -23.37 -1.14 3.03
C GLN A 92 -23.74 0.33 3.23
N THR A 93 -22.76 1.21 3.45
CA THR A 93 -22.96 2.64 3.74
C THR A 93 -22.50 3.51 2.58
N PHE A 94 -21.35 3.21 1.97
CA PHE A 94 -20.73 4.06 0.97
C PHE A 94 -20.74 3.42 -0.42
N ALA A 95 -21.08 4.23 -1.43
CA ALA A 95 -21.00 3.86 -2.84
C ALA A 95 -20.35 4.97 -3.66
N ARG A 96 -19.97 4.67 -4.90
CA ARG A 96 -19.43 5.66 -5.84
C ARG A 96 -20.60 6.34 -6.55
N VAL A 97 -20.68 7.67 -6.46
CA VAL A 97 -21.68 8.49 -7.15
C VAL A 97 -20.98 9.76 -7.63
N ASP A 98 -21.06 10.02 -8.94
CA ASP A 98 -20.41 11.16 -9.62
C ASP A 98 -18.91 11.25 -9.29
N GLU A 99 -18.16 10.18 -9.56
CA GLU A 99 -16.70 10.10 -9.40
C GLU A 99 -16.16 10.40 -7.99
N GLN A 100 -16.99 10.28 -6.96
CA GLN A 100 -16.60 10.40 -5.55
C GLN A 100 -17.43 9.45 -4.70
N SER A 101 -16.99 9.18 -3.47
CA SER A 101 -17.81 8.43 -2.52
C SER A 101 -18.97 9.27 -1.98
N ALA A 102 -20.12 8.64 -1.73
CA ALA A 102 -21.28 9.22 -1.06
C ALA A 102 -21.90 8.21 -0.10
N VAL A 103 -22.61 8.70 0.92
CA VAL A 103 -23.44 7.84 1.78
C VAL A 103 -24.71 7.48 1.02
N LEU A 104 -24.87 6.20 0.67
CA LEU A 104 -26.05 5.68 -0.01
C LEU A 104 -27.12 5.22 0.98
N LYS A 105 -26.69 4.77 2.16
CA LYS A 105 -27.57 4.29 3.23
C LYS A 105 -26.92 4.64 4.57
N GLN A 106 -27.69 5.24 5.48
CA GLN A 106 -27.23 5.48 6.84
C GLN A 106 -27.10 4.14 7.59
N PRO A 107 -26.10 3.96 8.47
CA PRO A 107 -26.00 2.78 9.33
C PRO A 107 -27.25 2.57 10.18
N LEU A 108 -27.79 1.35 10.20
CA LEU A 108 -29.02 0.98 10.91
C LEU A 108 -28.77 0.14 12.18
N CYS A 109 -27.55 -0.38 12.35
CA CYS A 109 -27.16 -1.18 13.51
C CYS A 109 -25.75 -0.83 13.98
N GLU A 110 -25.37 -1.34 15.16
CA GLU A 110 -24.06 -1.09 15.78
C GLU A 110 -22.90 -1.56 14.89
N GLU A 111 -23.06 -2.69 14.20
CA GLU A 111 -22.02 -3.22 13.30
C GLU A 111 -21.81 -2.32 12.08
N GLU A 112 -22.88 -1.90 11.41
CA GLU A 112 -22.79 -0.96 10.28
C GLU A 112 -22.18 0.38 10.75
N ARG A 113 -22.56 0.85 11.95
CA ARG A 113 -22.02 2.10 12.53
C ARG A 113 -20.53 1.99 12.82
N LEU A 114 -20.09 0.87 13.40
CA LEU A 114 -18.69 0.59 13.67
C LEU A 114 -17.86 0.64 12.39
N LYS A 115 -18.30 -0.08 11.33
CA LYS A 115 -17.63 -0.09 10.02
C LYS A 115 -17.59 1.30 9.39
N ALA A 116 -18.70 2.06 9.47
CA ALA A 116 -18.75 3.43 8.95
C ALA A 116 -17.79 4.39 9.68
N LEU A 117 -17.65 4.25 11.01
CA LEU A 117 -16.68 5.04 11.79
C LEU A 117 -15.23 4.60 11.57
N GLN A 118 -14.98 3.30 11.33
CA GLN A 118 -13.67 2.81 10.91
C GLN A 118 -13.28 3.41 9.55
N ALA A 119 -14.22 3.42 8.58
CA ALA A 119 -14.02 4.09 7.30
C ALA A 119 -13.78 5.60 7.46
N LEU A 120 -14.50 6.27 8.37
CA LEU A 120 -14.30 7.68 8.71
C LEU A 120 -12.88 7.95 9.21
N ILE A 121 -12.37 7.13 10.14
CA ILE A 121 -11.01 7.26 10.68
C ILE A 121 -9.95 7.03 9.60
N SER A 122 -10.20 6.04 8.73
CA SER A 122 -9.27 5.68 7.64
C SER A 122 -9.31 6.65 6.46
N CYS A 123 -10.33 7.50 6.31
CA CYS A 123 -10.42 8.43 5.20
C CYS A 123 -9.21 9.38 5.14
N PRO A 124 -8.40 9.35 4.06
CA PRO A 124 -7.14 10.09 4.00
C PRO A 124 -7.36 11.61 4.06
N THR A 125 -8.41 12.08 3.42
CA THR A 125 -8.77 13.50 3.33
C THR A 125 -9.74 13.95 4.42
N SER A 126 -10.14 13.04 5.34
CA SER A 126 -11.14 13.34 6.39
C SER A 126 -12.44 13.93 5.82
N SER A 127 -12.86 13.39 4.67
CA SER A 127 -14.05 13.83 3.91
C SER A 127 -15.34 13.19 4.39
N ILE A 128 -15.23 12.04 5.07
CA ILE A 128 -16.36 11.40 5.75
C ILE A 128 -16.55 12.12 7.09
N ARG A 129 -17.78 12.55 7.36
CA ARG A 129 -18.15 13.34 8.53
C ARG A 129 -19.43 12.81 9.16
N THR A 130 -19.64 13.21 10.40
CA THR A 130 -20.89 13.12 11.12
C THR A 130 -21.39 14.53 11.46
N GLU A 131 -22.70 14.72 11.62
CA GLU A 131 -23.27 16.02 11.99
C GLU A 131 -22.76 16.53 13.34
N LYS A 132 -22.49 15.61 14.27
CA LYS A 132 -21.92 15.88 15.60
C LYS A 132 -20.75 14.93 15.84
N PRO A 133 -19.76 15.30 16.67
CA PRO A 133 -18.70 14.39 17.06
C PRO A 133 -19.27 13.06 17.58
N PRO A 134 -18.88 11.90 17.00
CA PRO A 134 -19.46 10.63 17.39
C PRO A 134 -18.99 10.26 18.81
N PRO A 135 -19.89 9.98 19.76
CA PRO A 135 -19.53 9.71 21.16
C PRO A 135 -18.70 8.43 21.31
N ASP A 136 -18.83 7.51 20.36
CA ASP A 136 -18.20 6.20 20.29
C ASP A 136 -16.82 6.22 19.58
N ILE A 137 -16.36 7.37 19.07
CA ILE A 137 -15.12 7.44 18.27
C ILE A 137 -13.89 6.91 19.02
N LEU A 138 -13.80 7.15 20.33
CA LEU A 138 -12.68 6.67 21.15
C LEU A 138 -12.68 5.14 21.30
N HIS A 139 -13.85 4.51 21.26
CA HIS A 139 -13.96 3.06 21.24
C HIS A 139 -13.53 2.51 19.88
N VAL A 140 -13.99 3.12 18.79
CA VAL A 140 -13.61 2.70 17.43
C VAL A 140 -12.10 2.81 17.21
N GLN A 141 -11.45 3.87 17.72
CA GLN A 141 -9.99 4.01 17.65
C GLN A 141 -9.22 2.87 18.32
N LYS A 142 -9.80 2.19 19.33
CA LYS A 142 -9.19 1.03 19.99
C LYS A 142 -9.27 -0.25 19.16
N THR A 143 -10.13 -0.28 18.14
CA THR A 143 -10.24 -1.44 17.24
C THR A 143 -9.07 -1.54 16.27
N PHE A 144 -8.34 -0.45 16.03
CA PHE A 144 -7.21 -0.44 15.11
C PHE A 144 -5.89 -0.89 15.77
N PRO A 145 -5.00 -1.59 15.02
CA PRO A 145 -5.19 -2.01 13.63
C PRO A 145 -6.23 -3.14 13.52
N LEU A 146 -6.99 -3.18 12.41
CA LEU A 146 -8.13 -4.09 12.21
C LEU A 146 -7.62 -5.46 11.72
N PRO A 147 -8.01 -6.59 12.32
CA PRO A 147 -7.65 -7.90 11.78
C PRO A 147 -8.20 -8.06 10.36
N ILE A 148 -7.41 -8.62 9.44
CA ILE A 148 -7.87 -8.92 8.08
C ILE A 148 -8.88 -10.06 8.12
N ASP A 149 -8.50 -11.17 8.74
CA ASP A 149 -9.34 -12.34 9.02
C ASP A 149 -8.65 -13.14 10.14
N GLU A 150 -9.26 -13.18 11.32
CA GLU A 150 -8.66 -13.81 12.51
C GLU A 150 -8.51 -15.34 12.38
N GLN A 151 -9.29 -15.97 11.50
CA GLN A 151 -9.29 -17.42 11.36
C GLN A 151 -8.35 -17.89 10.26
N ARG A 152 -8.31 -17.17 9.13
CA ARG A 152 -7.59 -17.58 7.92
C ARG A 152 -6.21 -16.96 7.79
N VAL A 153 -6.03 -15.72 8.26
CA VAL A 153 -4.73 -15.02 8.25
C VAL A 153 -4.45 -14.37 9.61
N PRO A 154 -4.34 -15.19 10.69
CA PRO A 154 -4.13 -14.67 12.04
C PRO A 154 -2.85 -13.85 12.14
N GLY A 155 -2.88 -12.79 12.94
CA GLY A 155 -1.72 -11.91 13.14
C GLY A 155 -1.51 -10.89 12.01
N VAL A 156 -2.38 -10.84 11.00
CA VAL A 156 -2.31 -9.84 9.93
C VAL A 156 -3.41 -8.81 10.08
N TYR A 157 -3.02 -7.53 10.06
CA TYR A 157 -3.93 -6.41 10.33
C TYR A 157 -3.84 -5.33 9.25
N HIS A 158 -4.96 -4.69 8.95
CA HIS A 158 -5.04 -3.41 8.23
C HIS A 158 -4.93 -2.25 9.23
N CYS A 159 -3.97 -1.36 9.03
CA CYS A 159 -3.69 -0.28 9.98
C CYS A 159 -4.77 0.82 10.02
N GLY A 160 -5.57 0.96 8.96
CA GLY A 160 -6.44 2.11 8.78
C GLY A 160 -5.65 3.40 8.64
N TYR A 161 -6.21 4.51 9.13
CA TYR A 161 -5.57 5.83 9.20
C TYR A 161 -4.79 6.18 7.91
N HIS A 162 -5.41 6.02 6.74
CA HIS A 162 -4.73 6.29 5.48
C HIS A 162 -4.26 7.74 5.42
N SER A 163 -3.21 7.98 4.63
CA SER A 163 -2.60 9.31 4.52
C SER A 163 -3.00 9.99 3.22
N PRO A 164 -3.28 11.30 3.23
CA PRO A 164 -3.41 12.06 1.99
C PRO A 164 -2.08 12.18 1.24
N LYS A 165 -0.93 11.97 1.91
CA LYS A 165 0.40 12.00 1.26
C LYS A 165 0.64 10.80 0.35
N SER A 166 0.00 9.67 0.63
CA SER A 166 0.05 8.44 -0.16
C SER A 166 -1.28 8.17 -0.87
N HIS A 167 -2.06 9.22 -1.16
CA HIS A 167 -3.35 9.14 -1.88
C HIS A 167 -4.39 8.13 -1.33
N GLY A 168 -4.25 7.69 -0.08
CA GLY A 168 -5.16 6.71 0.52
C GLY A 168 -4.61 5.28 0.59
N ALA A 169 -3.32 5.06 0.33
CA ALA A 169 -2.69 3.76 0.46
C ALA A 169 -2.98 3.07 1.81
N ALA A 170 -3.36 1.80 1.73
CA ALA A 170 -3.47 0.88 2.85
C ALA A 170 -2.09 0.43 3.30
N SER A 171 -1.92 0.38 4.62
CA SER A 171 -0.76 -0.20 5.28
C SER A 171 -1.19 -1.34 6.17
N TYR A 172 -0.26 -2.25 6.44
CA TYR A 172 -0.54 -3.50 7.13
C TYR A 172 0.45 -3.76 8.25
N LEU A 173 0.03 -4.49 9.28
CA LEU A 173 0.90 -5.00 10.32
C LEU A 173 0.88 -6.53 10.28
N ILE A 174 2.05 -7.14 10.22
CA ILE A 174 2.24 -8.57 10.47
C ILE A 174 2.79 -8.71 11.89
N VAL A 175 2.07 -9.41 12.74
CA VAL A 175 2.57 -9.87 14.04
C VAL A 175 3.29 -11.20 13.81
N HIS A 176 4.62 -11.19 13.99
CA HIS A 176 5.49 -12.29 13.58
C HIS A 176 6.40 -12.73 14.74
N PRO A 177 6.63 -14.05 14.97
CA PRO A 177 7.47 -14.53 16.07
C PRO A 177 8.91 -13.99 16.08
N GLU A 178 9.50 -13.72 14.91
CA GLU A 178 10.86 -13.17 14.79
C GLU A 178 10.93 -11.63 14.85
N GLY A 179 9.77 -10.98 14.93
CA GLY A 179 9.62 -9.54 15.00
C GLY A 179 8.59 -9.02 13.99
N ASN A 180 7.65 -8.23 14.47
CA ASN A 180 6.57 -7.67 13.68
C ASN A 180 7.06 -6.80 12.51
N ILE A 181 6.30 -6.77 11.43
CA ILE A 181 6.60 -6.01 10.20
C ILE A 181 5.45 -5.05 9.92
N LEU A 182 5.75 -3.75 9.85
CA LEU A 182 4.84 -2.73 9.34
C LEU A 182 5.07 -2.57 7.84
N ILE A 183 4.07 -2.85 7.02
CA ILE A 183 4.13 -2.74 5.55
C ILE A 183 3.50 -1.43 5.12
N ASP A 184 4.29 -0.62 4.42
CA ASP A 184 4.04 0.79 4.10
C ASP A 184 3.68 1.61 5.35
N SER A 185 3.39 2.90 5.19
CA SER A 185 3.17 3.75 6.37
C SER A 185 1.78 4.40 6.40
N PRO A 186 0.99 4.20 7.48
CA PRO A 186 -0.23 4.98 7.68
C PRO A 186 0.12 6.41 8.11
N ARG A 187 -0.86 7.31 8.07
CA ARG A 187 -0.75 8.61 8.76
C ARG A 187 -0.47 8.36 10.24
N PHE A 188 0.56 9.00 10.78
CA PHE A 188 0.95 8.78 12.17
C PHE A 188 -0.07 9.34 13.14
N THR A 189 -0.47 8.52 14.12
CA THR A 189 -1.22 8.95 15.30
C THR A 189 -0.71 8.26 16.56
N GLU A 190 -0.70 8.97 17.68
CA GLU A 190 -0.28 8.39 18.98
C GLU A 190 -1.11 7.18 19.39
N ARG A 191 -2.40 7.17 19.03
CA ARG A 191 -3.32 6.08 19.38
C ARG A 191 -3.02 4.81 18.60
N LEU A 192 -2.86 4.90 17.28
CA LEU A 192 -2.49 3.74 16.47
C LEU A 192 -1.10 3.22 16.90
N ALA A 193 -0.13 4.12 17.12
CA ALA A 193 1.19 3.73 17.57
C ALA A 193 1.15 2.97 18.92
N SER A 194 0.42 3.51 19.90
CA SER A 194 0.24 2.85 21.20
C SER A 194 -0.47 1.49 21.09
N ASN A 195 -1.35 1.31 20.11
CA ASN A 195 -2.01 0.02 19.88
C ASN A 195 -1.07 -0.98 19.22
N ILE A 196 -0.27 -0.56 18.23
CA ILE A 196 0.75 -1.41 17.60
C ILE A 196 1.80 -1.84 18.62
N GLU A 197 2.21 -0.97 19.55
CA GLU A 197 3.11 -1.34 20.65
C GLU A 197 2.56 -2.41 21.57
N LYS A 198 1.24 -2.39 21.86
CA LYS A 198 0.59 -3.45 22.64
C LYS A 198 0.58 -4.79 21.92
N LEU A 199 0.72 -4.79 20.59
CA LEU A 199 0.88 -5.98 19.76
C LEU A 199 2.36 -6.39 19.59
N GLY A 200 3.30 -5.73 20.28
CA GLY A 200 4.73 -6.03 20.21
C GLY A 200 5.54 -5.03 19.38
N GLY A 201 4.93 -3.95 18.89
CA GLY A 201 5.62 -2.93 18.09
C GLY A 201 5.87 -3.39 16.66
N ALA A 202 6.95 -2.89 16.05
CA ALA A 202 7.48 -3.36 14.78
C ALA A 202 9.01 -3.43 14.88
N ARG A 203 9.61 -4.52 14.40
CA ARG A 203 11.06 -4.64 14.20
C ARG A 203 11.48 -4.03 12.88
N TYR A 204 10.68 -4.28 11.84
CA TYR A 204 10.93 -3.78 10.49
C TYR A 204 9.75 -2.96 9.99
N MET A 205 10.06 -1.98 9.16
CA MET A 205 9.09 -1.32 8.29
C MET A 205 9.48 -1.58 6.84
N PHE A 206 8.72 -2.41 6.15
CA PHE A 206 8.94 -2.69 4.74
C PHE A 206 8.15 -1.69 3.90
N LEU A 207 8.83 -0.92 3.06
CA LEU A 207 8.25 0.06 2.16
C LEU A 207 8.27 -0.52 0.74
N THR A 208 7.10 -0.71 0.15
CA THR A 208 6.95 -1.40 -1.14
C THR A 208 7.53 -0.59 -2.31
N HIS A 209 7.35 0.74 -2.26
CA HIS A 209 7.83 1.73 -3.23
C HIS A 209 7.74 3.15 -2.64
N GLU A 210 8.26 4.15 -3.36
CA GLU A 210 8.41 5.53 -2.88
C GLU A 210 7.09 6.28 -2.64
N ASP A 211 6.00 5.92 -3.30
CA ASP A 211 4.72 6.67 -3.21
C ASP A 211 3.99 6.49 -1.86
N ASP A 212 4.22 5.36 -1.18
CA ASP A 212 3.43 4.91 -0.03
C ASP A 212 4.13 5.06 1.32
N ILE A 213 5.16 5.92 1.36
CA ILE A 213 6.03 6.15 2.51
C ILE A 213 5.54 7.24 3.50
N ALA A 214 4.37 7.82 3.26
CA ALA A 214 3.67 8.84 4.06
C ALA A 214 4.38 9.43 5.31
N ASP A 215 4.26 8.80 6.49
CA ASP A 215 4.84 9.26 7.76
C ASP A 215 5.92 8.27 8.27
N HIS A 216 6.57 7.53 7.37
CA HIS A 216 7.55 6.47 7.67
C HIS A 216 8.60 6.87 8.72
N GLU A 217 9.17 8.08 8.64
CA GLU A 217 10.20 8.53 9.58
C GLU A 217 9.66 8.69 11.01
N ARG A 218 8.42 9.17 11.18
CA ARG A 218 7.78 9.31 12.50
C ARG A 218 7.52 7.95 13.12
N TRP A 219 7.06 7.01 12.30
CA TRP A 219 6.82 5.63 12.71
C TRP A 219 8.11 4.91 13.10
N SER A 220 9.17 5.02 12.29
CA SER A 220 10.48 4.44 12.61
C SER A 220 11.05 5.02 13.90
N LYS A 221 10.98 6.34 14.11
CA LYS A 221 11.39 6.97 15.38
C LYS A 221 10.58 6.47 16.58
N ARG A 222 9.26 6.29 16.42
CA ARG A 222 8.35 5.88 17.50
C ARG A 222 8.52 4.42 17.89
N LEU A 223 8.63 3.53 16.90
CA LEU A 223 8.72 2.07 17.07
C LEU A 223 10.17 1.57 17.18
N LYS A 224 11.15 2.41 16.80
CA LYS A 224 12.58 2.06 16.67
C LYS A 224 12.79 0.88 15.70
N CYS A 225 12.03 0.89 14.61
CA CYS A 225 12.12 -0.14 13.57
C CYS A 225 13.06 0.28 12.45
N ASP A 226 13.76 -0.70 11.88
CA ASP A 226 14.58 -0.50 10.68
C ASP A 226 13.68 -0.47 9.45
N ARG A 227 13.79 0.59 8.64
CA ARG A 227 13.09 0.66 7.36
C ARG A 227 13.86 -0.12 6.31
N ILE A 228 13.12 -0.83 5.47
CA ILE A 228 13.61 -1.58 4.33
C ILE A 228 12.97 -0.98 3.09
N LEU A 229 13.80 -0.53 2.15
CA LEU A 229 13.36 0.05 0.87
C LEU A 229 14.32 -0.39 -0.23
N HIS A 230 13.84 -0.55 -1.45
CA HIS A 230 14.72 -0.83 -2.57
C HIS A 230 15.60 0.38 -2.93
N SER A 231 16.87 0.15 -3.27
CA SER A 231 17.83 1.22 -3.58
C SER A 231 17.40 2.14 -4.73
N LEU A 232 16.64 1.60 -5.69
CA LEU A 232 16.07 2.38 -6.81
C LEU A 232 14.86 3.24 -6.44
N GLU A 233 14.31 3.07 -5.22
CA GLU A 233 13.23 3.90 -4.67
C GLU A 233 13.77 4.98 -3.72
N VAL A 234 15.09 5.05 -3.53
CA VAL A 234 15.70 5.99 -2.58
C VAL A 234 15.79 7.37 -3.20
N ASP A 235 15.16 8.32 -2.52
CA ASP A 235 15.18 9.75 -2.81
C ASP A 235 15.79 10.55 -1.63
N ASP A 236 15.70 11.88 -1.70
CA ASP A 236 16.17 12.77 -0.62
C ASP A 236 15.46 12.51 0.72
N SER A 237 14.18 12.11 0.70
CA SER A 237 13.38 11.88 1.90
C SER A 237 13.66 10.52 2.57
N THR A 238 14.18 9.56 1.80
CA THR A 238 14.46 8.18 2.21
C THR A 238 15.95 7.84 2.21
N ALA A 239 16.83 8.81 1.93
CA ALA A 239 18.29 8.61 1.92
C ALA A 239 18.84 7.99 3.23
N ASN A 240 18.16 8.22 4.36
CA ASN A 240 18.52 7.71 5.68
C ASN A 240 17.85 6.37 6.06
N VAL A 241 17.14 5.71 5.13
CA VAL A 241 16.59 4.37 5.37
C VAL A 241 17.71 3.40 5.72
N GLU A 242 17.43 2.57 6.73
CA GLU A 242 18.40 1.72 7.41
C GLU A 242 18.89 0.57 6.53
N ILE A 243 17.98 -0.06 5.76
CA ILE A 243 18.28 -1.20 4.89
C ILE A 243 17.85 -0.87 3.46
N LYS A 244 18.82 -0.87 2.54
CA LYS A 244 18.60 -0.63 1.11
C LYS A 244 18.80 -1.95 0.35
N LEU A 245 17.76 -2.43 -0.31
CA LEU A 245 17.85 -3.64 -1.12
C LEU A 245 18.56 -3.32 -2.44
N GLU A 246 19.52 -4.16 -2.82
CA GLU A 246 20.28 -4.05 -4.08
C GLU A 246 20.12 -5.32 -4.91
N GLY A 247 20.09 -5.17 -6.24
CA GLY A 247 19.90 -6.27 -7.18
C GLY A 247 18.41 -6.55 -7.46
N SER A 248 18.09 -7.78 -7.85
CA SER A 248 16.74 -8.18 -8.28
C SER A 248 16.07 -9.20 -7.36
N GLY A 249 16.65 -9.47 -6.18
CA GLY A 249 16.13 -10.45 -5.24
C GLY A 249 16.04 -11.89 -5.80
N PRO A 250 15.18 -12.75 -5.22
CA PRO A 250 14.41 -12.47 -4.00
C PRO A 250 15.33 -12.31 -2.78
N TRP A 251 14.89 -11.53 -1.81
CA TRP A 251 15.55 -11.42 -0.50
C TRP A 251 14.68 -12.12 0.56
N SER A 252 15.30 -12.72 1.56
CA SER A 252 14.58 -13.30 2.70
C SER A 252 14.77 -12.42 3.93
N LEU A 253 13.66 -11.98 4.52
CA LEU A 253 13.68 -11.27 5.80
C LEU A 253 13.65 -12.27 6.97
N PHE A 254 12.83 -13.30 6.84
CA PHE A 254 12.70 -14.48 7.72
C PHE A 254 12.56 -15.73 6.84
N GLU A 255 12.46 -16.93 7.44
CA GLU A 255 12.30 -18.19 6.69
C GLU A 255 11.04 -18.19 5.81
N ASP A 256 9.97 -17.56 6.28
CA ASP A 256 8.65 -17.50 5.65
C ASP A 256 8.29 -16.12 5.09
N ILE A 257 9.20 -15.14 5.14
CA ILE A 257 9.01 -13.80 4.58
C ILE A 257 10.01 -13.55 3.46
N GLN A 258 9.51 -13.51 2.23
CA GLN A 258 10.28 -13.20 1.03
C GLN A 258 9.93 -11.81 0.49
N LEU A 259 10.93 -11.10 -0.01
CA LEU A 259 10.81 -9.81 -0.69
C LEU A 259 11.14 -10.05 -2.16
N ILE A 260 10.17 -9.81 -3.04
CA ILE A 260 10.20 -10.16 -4.46
C ILE A 260 10.23 -8.86 -5.26
N HIS A 261 11.32 -8.63 -6.00
CA HIS A 261 11.43 -7.47 -6.88
C HIS A 261 10.41 -7.59 -8.01
N THR A 262 9.52 -6.60 -8.12
CA THR A 262 8.39 -6.61 -9.06
C THR A 262 8.31 -5.27 -9.80
N PRO A 263 9.37 -4.90 -10.56
CA PRO A 263 9.41 -3.63 -11.26
C PRO A 263 8.22 -3.49 -12.20
N GLY A 264 7.76 -2.26 -12.39
CA GLY A 264 6.61 -2.01 -13.24
C GLY A 264 5.93 -0.71 -12.90
N HIS A 265 5.32 -0.63 -11.71
CA HIS A 265 4.74 0.61 -11.17
C HIS A 265 5.85 1.64 -10.98
N THR A 266 6.89 1.29 -10.22
CA THR A 266 8.19 1.96 -10.19
C THR A 266 9.30 0.96 -10.55
N GLU A 267 10.54 1.42 -10.73
CA GLU A 267 11.66 0.55 -11.08
C GLU A 267 12.12 -0.33 -9.90
N GLY A 268 12.00 0.14 -8.68
CA GLY A 268 12.37 -0.56 -7.45
C GLY A 268 11.18 -1.12 -6.67
N SER A 269 9.98 -1.20 -7.24
CA SER A 269 8.81 -1.81 -6.58
C SER A 269 9.13 -3.23 -6.08
N VAL A 270 8.80 -3.53 -4.82
CA VAL A 270 9.00 -4.86 -4.22
C VAL A 270 7.71 -5.33 -3.53
N CYS A 271 7.29 -6.56 -3.84
CA CYS A 271 6.22 -7.26 -3.12
C CYS A 271 6.79 -8.01 -1.90
N LEU A 272 6.01 -8.12 -0.82
CA LEU A 272 6.32 -9.04 0.29
C LEU A 272 5.43 -10.27 0.19
N PHE A 273 6.03 -11.45 0.15
CA PHE A 273 5.34 -12.73 0.15
C PHE A 273 5.52 -13.42 1.50
N TYR A 274 4.41 -13.58 2.21
CA TYR A 274 4.34 -14.35 3.45
C TYR A 274 3.92 -15.78 3.12
N THR A 275 4.91 -16.67 2.99
CA THR A 275 4.73 -18.01 2.43
C THR A 275 3.94 -18.93 3.36
N SER A 276 4.04 -18.80 4.68
CA SER A 276 3.34 -19.70 5.61
C SER A 276 1.83 -19.44 5.69
N LEU A 277 1.37 -18.25 5.28
CA LEU A 277 -0.04 -17.86 5.27
C LEU A 277 -0.59 -17.62 3.85
N ASP A 278 0.20 -17.91 2.80
CA ASP A 278 -0.18 -17.70 1.41
C ASP A 278 -0.62 -16.24 1.11
N ILE A 279 0.09 -15.23 1.63
CA ILE A 279 -0.29 -13.81 1.48
C ILE A 279 0.75 -13.05 0.66
N LEU A 280 0.31 -12.41 -0.41
CA LEU A 280 1.12 -11.48 -1.18
C LEU A 280 0.69 -10.03 -0.92
N PHE A 281 1.59 -9.23 -0.37
CA PHE A 281 1.45 -7.79 -0.24
C PHE A 281 2.06 -7.14 -1.48
N THR A 282 1.24 -6.45 -2.27
CA THR A 282 1.61 -6.07 -3.64
C THR A 282 1.97 -4.61 -3.81
N GLY A 283 1.79 -3.76 -2.79
CA GLY A 283 1.84 -2.31 -2.98
C GLY A 283 0.87 -1.90 -4.11
N ASP A 284 1.37 -1.17 -5.10
CA ASP A 284 0.62 -0.78 -6.30
C ASP A 284 0.86 -1.69 -7.52
N HIS A 285 1.54 -2.82 -7.32
CA HIS A 285 1.86 -3.76 -8.40
C HIS A 285 0.61 -4.42 -9.00
N LEU A 286 -0.38 -4.76 -8.18
CA LEU A 286 -1.63 -5.41 -8.60
C LEU A 286 -2.68 -5.27 -7.50
N PHE A 287 -3.93 -4.96 -7.87
CA PHE A 287 -5.04 -4.81 -6.94
C PHE A 287 -6.39 -5.22 -7.53
N MET A 288 -7.40 -5.42 -6.69
CA MET A 288 -8.78 -5.67 -7.13
C MET A 288 -9.58 -4.37 -7.21
N THR A 289 -10.42 -4.25 -8.23
CA THR A 289 -11.44 -3.18 -8.38
C THR A 289 -12.84 -3.81 -8.41
N GLU A 290 -13.89 -2.99 -8.51
CA GLU A 290 -15.25 -3.52 -8.76
C GLU A 290 -15.37 -4.29 -10.09
N SER A 291 -14.46 -4.05 -11.03
CA SER A 291 -14.48 -4.63 -12.39
C SER A 291 -13.47 -5.78 -12.58
N GLY A 292 -12.84 -6.24 -11.51
CA GLY A 292 -11.79 -7.26 -11.54
C GLY A 292 -10.40 -6.72 -11.21
N LEU A 293 -9.39 -7.59 -11.37
CA LEU A 293 -7.98 -7.22 -11.17
C LEU A 293 -7.55 -6.10 -12.11
N ASP A 294 -6.75 -5.18 -11.57
CA ASP A 294 -6.16 -4.07 -12.31
C ASP A 294 -4.85 -3.58 -11.65
N PHE A 295 -4.17 -2.68 -12.36
CA PHE A 295 -3.17 -1.77 -11.81
C PHE A 295 -3.32 -0.40 -12.49
N SER A 296 -2.77 0.65 -11.90
CA SER A 296 -2.88 1.99 -12.46
C SER A 296 -1.91 2.22 -13.62
N GLU A 297 -2.39 2.14 -14.87
CA GLU A 297 -1.58 2.54 -16.04
C GLU A 297 -1.28 4.05 -16.03
N LYS A 298 -2.19 4.87 -15.49
CA LYS A 298 -2.01 6.33 -15.42
C LYS A 298 -0.91 6.75 -14.46
N PHE A 299 -0.71 5.99 -13.39
CA PHE A 299 0.29 6.24 -12.36
C PHE A 299 1.42 5.21 -12.42
N ASN A 300 1.63 4.57 -13.58
CA ASN A 300 2.79 3.73 -13.81
C ASN A 300 3.97 4.64 -14.18
N PHE A 301 4.99 4.67 -13.32
CA PHE A 301 6.16 5.53 -13.43
C PHE A 301 7.38 4.83 -14.04
N TYR A 302 7.27 3.54 -14.40
CA TYR A 302 8.36 2.79 -15.01
C TYR A 302 7.96 2.12 -16.33
N SER A 303 7.22 1.02 -16.29
CA SER A 303 6.86 0.28 -17.51
C SER A 303 5.70 -0.70 -17.31
N VAL A 304 4.60 -0.44 -18.04
CA VAL A 304 3.44 -1.34 -18.11
C VAL A 304 3.80 -2.74 -18.65
N PRO A 305 4.57 -2.90 -19.74
CA PRO A 305 4.99 -4.23 -20.20
C PRO A 305 5.83 -5.01 -19.18
N ILE A 306 6.71 -4.33 -18.43
CA ILE A 306 7.50 -4.97 -17.37
C ILE A 306 6.58 -5.36 -16.20
N GLN A 307 5.63 -4.49 -15.81
CA GLN A 307 4.63 -4.83 -14.79
C GLN A 307 3.84 -6.08 -15.16
N LEU A 308 3.35 -6.17 -16.40
CA LEU A 308 2.62 -7.35 -16.90
C LEU A 308 3.48 -8.63 -16.91
N SER A 309 4.77 -8.50 -17.23
CA SER A 309 5.71 -9.63 -17.18
C SER A 309 5.90 -10.12 -15.74
N ASN A 310 5.96 -9.21 -14.77
CA ASN A 310 6.04 -9.54 -13.35
C ASN A 310 4.71 -10.08 -12.79
N VAL A 311 3.55 -9.60 -13.25
CA VAL A 311 2.25 -10.22 -12.93
C VAL A 311 2.19 -11.67 -13.44
N ARG A 312 2.78 -11.96 -14.61
CA ARG A 312 2.90 -13.35 -15.10
C ARG A 312 3.77 -14.21 -14.19
N PHE A 313 4.86 -13.68 -13.64
CA PHE A 313 5.70 -14.40 -12.66
C PHE A 313 4.92 -14.75 -11.38
N LEU A 314 3.91 -13.96 -10.98
CA LEU A 314 3.05 -14.29 -9.83
C LEU A 314 2.23 -15.58 -10.01
N LEU A 315 2.11 -16.12 -11.22
CA LEU A 315 1.49 -17.43 -11.45
C LEU A 315 2.28 -18.55 -10.76
N ASP A 316 3.59 -18.38 -10.62
CA ASP A 316 4.51 -19.36 -10.02
C ASP A 316 4.53 -19.29 -8.48
N LEU A 317 3.81 -18.34 -7.87
CA LEU A 317 3.70 -18.18 -6.42
C LEU A 317 2.38 -18.76 -5.89
N ASP A 318 2.48 -19.50 -4.79
CA ASP A 318 1.35 -20.15 -4.11
C ASP A 318 0.72 -19.23 -3.06
N PHE A 319 0.08 -18.15 -3.50
CA PHE A 319 -0.70 -17.27 -2.62
C PHE A 319 -2.21 -17.41 -2.83
N LYS A 320 -2.97 -17.19 -1.76
CA LYS A 320 -4.44 -17.12 -1.76
C LYS A 320 -4.96 -15.74 -1.37
N TRP A 321 -4.13 -14.91 -0.75
CA TRP A 321 -4.48 -13.55 -0.38
C TRP A 321 -3.62 -12.54 -1.15
N LEU A 322 -4.27 -11.52 -1.69
CA LEU A 322 -3.63 -10.38 -2.33
C LEU A 322 -4.04 -9.11 -1.56
N LEU A 323 -3.06 -8.45 -0.95
CA LEU A 323 -3.23 -7.28 -0.09
C LEU A 323 -2.48 -6.08 -0.70
N PRO A 324 -3.17 -5.19 -1.44
CA PRO A 324 -2.52 -4.07 -2.11
C PRO A 324 -2.47 -2.82 -1.23
N ALA A 325 -1.70 -1.83 -1.65
CA ALA A 325 -1.75 -0.49 -1.08
C ALA A 325 -3.00 0.27 -1.57
N HIS A 326 -3.24 0.32 -2.88
CA HIS A 326 -4.47 0.89 -3.44
C HIS A 326 -5.45 -0.18 -3.94
N GLY A 327 -6.73 0.19 -4.03
CA GLY A 327 -7.79 -0.74 -4.44
C GLY A 327 -8.21 -1.71 -3.33
N ARG A 328 -8.78 -2.85 -3.72
CA ARG A 328 -9.38 -3.82 -2.82
C ARG A 328 -8.47 -5.02 -2.61
N ARG A 329 -8.52 -5.53 -1.38
CA ARG A 329 -7.98 -6.84 -1.02
C ARG A 329 -8.76 -7.93 -1.75
N LEU A 330 -8.11 -9.04 -2.04
CA LEU A 330 -8.72 -10.21 -2.67
C LEU A 330 -8.27 -11.47 -1.95
N GLU A 331 -9.23 -12.36 -1.76
CA GLU A 331 -8.99 -13.73 -1.38
C GLU A 331 -9.46 -14.64 -2.51
N PHE A 332 -8.62 -15.59 -2.89
CA PHE A 332 -8.96 -16.68 -3.78
C PHE A 332 -9.35 -17.90 -2.96
N LYS A 333 -10.37 -18.62 -3.41
CA LYS A 333 -10.81 -19.89 -2.84
C LYS A 333 -9.70 -20.94 -2.86
N ASP A 334 -8.95 -21.01 -3.96
CA ASP A 334 -7.86 -21.95 -4.17
C ASP A 334 -6.86 -21.42 -5.23
N TYR A 335 -5.74 -22.14 -5.43
CA TYR A 335 -4.70 -21.72 -6.38
C TYR A 335 -5.17 -21.80 -7.84
N GLN A 336 -6.19 -22.60 -8.15
CA GLN A 336 -6.74 -22.69 -9.51
C GLN A 336 -7.55 -21.43 -9.84
N GLU A 337 -8.38 -20.95 -8.90
CA GLU A 337 -9.07 -19.68 -9.03
C GLU A 337 -8.06 -18.51 -9.14
N LYS A 338 -6.99 -18.54 -8.33
CA LYS A 338 -5.89 -17.56 -8.44
C LYS A 338 -5.29 -17.54 -9.85
N ASN A 339 -4.83 -18.69 -10.35
CA ASN A 339 -4.19 -18.78 -11.66
C ASN A 339 -5.12 -18.35 -12.79
N SER A 340 -6.35 -18.87 -12.83
CA SER A 340 -7.33 -18.52 -13.87
C SER A 340 -7.71 -17.04 -13.87
N THR A 341 -7.78 -16.42 -12.68
CA THR A 341 -8.05 -14.97 -12.56
C THR A 341 -6.89 -14.14 -13.08
N LEU A 342 -5.64 -14.48 -12.74
CA LEU A 342 -4.44 -13.80 -13.24
C LEU A 342 -4.27 -13.98 -14.75
N GLU A 343 -4.49 -15.18 -15.29
CA GLU A 343 -4.43 -15.43 -16.73
C GLU A 343 -5.48 -14.62 -17.50
N THR A 344 -6.72 -14.58 -17.01
CA THR A 344 -7.79 -13.77 -17.60
C THR A 344 -7.42 -12.29 -17.61
N PHE A 345 -6.83 -11.80 -16.51
CA PHE A 345 -6.34 -10.42 -16.42
C PHE A 345 -5.24 -10.14 -17.46
N LEU A 346 -4.24 -11.00 -17.56
CA LEU A 346 -3.12 -10.88 -18.51
C LEU A 346 -3.60 -10.91 -19.96
N GLN A 347 -4.55 -11.80 -20.30
CA GLN A 347 -5.16 -11.86 -21.63
C GLN A 347 -5.88 -10.55 -21.97
N LYS A 348 -6.73 -10.05 -21.05
CA LYS A 348 -7.47 -8.80 -21.22
C LYS A 348 -6.56 -7.60 -21.44
N LYS A 349 -5.42 -7.52 -20.74
CA LYS A 349 -4.43 -6.44 -20.91
C LYS A 349 -3.63 -6.58 -22.21
N SER A 350 -3.24 -7.80 -22.59
CA SER A 350 -2.49 -8.06 -23.83
C SER A 350 -3.31 -7.68 -25.07
N SER A 351 -4.58 -8.06 -25.13
CA SER A 351 -5.46 -7.72 -26.25
C SER A 351 -5.70 -6.21 -26.39
N LYS A 352 -5.60 -5.43 -25.30
CA LYS A 352 -5.69 -3.97 -25.39
C LYS A 352 -4.43 -3.37 -26.02
N ILE A 353 -3.25 -3.88 -25.67
CA ILE A 353 -1.97 -3.37 -26.21
C ILE A 353 -1.90 -3.60 -27.73
N GLU A 354 -2.35 -4.75 -28.23
CA GLU A 354 -2.36 -5.07 -29.67
C GLU A 354 -3.35 -4.22 -30.49
N VAL A 355 -4.38 -3.66 -29.87
CA VAL A 355 -5.38 -2.82 -30.57
C VAL A 355 -4.89 -1.37 -30.75
N TYR A 356 -3.89 -0.94 -29.98
CA TYR A 356 -3.32 0.42 -30.02
C TYR A 356 -1.89 0.48 -30.57
N ALA A 357 -1.31 -0.67 -30.95
CA ALA A 357 -0.07 -0.78 -31.71
C ALA A 357 -0.36 -0.88 -33.21
#